data_AF-A0A536AHY3-F1
#
_entry.id   AF-A0A536AHY3-F1
#
_cell.length_a   1.000
_cell.length_b   1.000
_cell.length_c   1.000
_cell.angle_alpha   90.00
_cell.angle_beta   90.00
_cell.angle_gamma   90.00
#
_symmetry.space_group_name_H-M   'P 1'
#
loop_
_entity.id
_entity.type
_entity.pdbx_description
1 polymer ?
#
loop_
_entity_poly.entity_id
_entity_poly.type
_entity_poly.pdbx_seq_one_letter_code
_entity_poly.pdbx_strand_id
1 'polypeptide(L)'
;MLDVFELETGSHDAVSLANARTGTFSTAATALAVVPRTDFLYALDEGRVVVVETHGSSPYASIPVTGSFLGVDGEGDKLVVAGATGADLIETGRHALAWRLPGVLFAAVLAFLLVLLARRLFASTVLPALVGLAVLVDGSMFAQARIGMNDIYVATLIVAGWYFVVAAHQPRRWATLDVLIAGVLFGLALAAKWAGAYTLVGLLVASIAVTARAYERGRPGTGGPLDLFARRGLNAVMLFIAFAAIPAGIYLASYVRWFGGPTIPYGWSLVELTQQMYWYHSGLTAPHPAGSPWWSWPLVLKPVYWYFGASTGGDNAYIYDAGNVVLFWAGLVAFGWCVVAAVRARSVALAFVVLAGLVQYVAWIPIGRVLFFYHFFTVLPFYLLALAAGLAYLWETGRARLVVGYLGLAAAAFAYFYPFISAQPFPGAQAGMFFILPTWAYECTFYPTFVCSPTIGSSFSATALFGRLALAFAVALTVAALISWSSSPGFTRLLATVRSGTRR
;
A
#
# COMPACT_ATOMS: atom_id res chain seq x y z
N MET A 1 6.84 -7.63 -42.60
CA MET A 1 5.84 -8.50 -41.94
C MET A 1 6.59 -9.53 -41.10
N LEU A 2 5.94 -10.07 -40.07
CA LEU A 2 6.47 -11.13 -39.23
C LEU A 2 5.57 -12.36 -39.40
N ASP A 3 6.16 -13.49 -39.77
CA ASP A 3 5.45 -14.76 -39.89
C ASP A 3 5.44 -15.48 -38.54
N VAL A 4 4.26 -15.74 -38.00
CA VAL A 4 4.04 -16.44 -36.73
C VAL A 4 3.53 -17.84 -37.02
N PHE A 5 4.18 -18.85 -36.43
CA PHE A 5 3.79 -20.25 -36.58
C PHE A 5 3.47 -20.85 -35.21
N GLU A 6 2.26 -21.40 -35.07
CA GLU A 6 1.87 -22.16 -33.88
C GLU A 6 2.27 -23.62 -34.05
N LEU A 7 3.25 -24.08 -33.28
CA LEU A 7 3.86 -25.40 -33.49
C LEU A 7 2.92 -26.58 -33.19
N GLU A 8 1.92 -26.40 -32.33
CA GLU A 8 0.98 -27.47 -31.94
C GLU A 8 -0.14 -27.68 -32.97
N THR A 9 -0.64 -26.60 -33.56
CA THR A 9 -1.78 -26.63 -34.50
C THR A 9 -1.34 -26.54 -35.96
N GLY A 10 -0.11 -26.07 -36.21
CA GLY A 10 0.40 -25.74 -37.53
C GLY A 10 -0.20 -24.46 -38.13
N SER A 11 -0.86 -23.62 -37.32
CA SER A 11 -1.43 -22.36 -37.79
C SER A 11 -0.32 -21.35 -38.18
N HIS A 12 -0.60 -20.53 -39.19
CA HIS A 12 0.30 -19.49 -39.71
C HIS A 12 -0.45 -18.16 -39.80
N ASP A 13 0.11 -17.14 -39.15
CA ASP A 13 -0.39 -15.77 -39.21
C ASP A 13 0.72 -14.80 -39.67
N ALA A 14 0.38 -13.93 -40.62
CA ALA A 14 1.27 -12.89 -41.11
C ALA A 14 0.94 -11.55 -40.45
N VAL A 15 1.86 -11.04 -39.64
CA VAL A 15 1.66 -9.87 -38.78
C VAL A 15 2.42 -8.68 -39.36
N SER A 16 1.70 -7.62 -39.73
CA SER A 16 2.34 -6.38 -40.19
C SER A 16 2.96 -5.64 -39.01
N LEU A 17 4.27 -5.38 -39.08
CA LEU A 17 4.95 -4.45 -38.15
C LEU A 17 4.48 -3.01 -38.32
N ALA A 18 3.94 -2.66 -39.49
CA ALA A 18 3.45 -1.34 -39.82
C ALA A 18 2.00 -1.15 -39.37
N ASN A 19 1.74 -0.09 -38.60
CA ASN A 19 0.41 0.38 -38.25
C ASN A 19 0.45 1.88 -37.86
N ALA A 20 -0.68 2.43 -37.43
CA ALA A 20 -0.78 3.84 -37.05
C ALA A 20 0.13 4.26 -35.86
N ARG A 21 0.62 3.32 -35.06
CA ARG A 21 1.48 3.56 -33.88
C ARG A 21 2.96 3.35 -34.18
N THR A 22 3.30 2.40 -35.05
CA THR A 22 4.69 2.03 -35.38
C THR A 22 5.19 2.69 -36.67
N GLY A 23 4.28 3.27 -37.45
CA GLY A 23 4.56 3.89 -38.73
C GLY A 23 4.61 2.87 -39.87
N THR A 24 4.99 3.35 -41.05
CA THR A 24 5.21 2.50 -42.23
C THR A 24 6.64 1.97 -42.26
N PHE A 25 6.82 0.80 -42.86
CA PHE A 25 8.11 0.17 -43.12
C PHE A 25 8.13 -0.27 -44.57
N SER A 26 9.24 -0.04 -45.27
CA SER A 26 9.48 -0.45 -46.65
C SER A 26 10.27 -1.76 -46.75
N THR A 27 10.90 -2.18 -45.65
CA THR A 27 11.69 -3.42 -45.55
C THR A 27 11.11 -4.43 -44.55
N ALA A 28 11.75 -5.60 -44.48
CA ALA A 28 11.47 -6.60 -43.45
C ALA A 28 12.45 -6.44 -42.28
N ALA A 29 12.06 -6.91 -41.10
CA ALA A 29 12.91 -6.87 -39.91
C ALA A 29 14.27 -7.51 -40.18
N THR A 30 15.32 -6.76 -39.84
CA THR A 30 16.72 -7.15 -40.04
C THR A 30 17.27 -7.99 -38.90
N ALA A 31 16.69 -7.86 -37.71
CA ALA A 31 17.02 -8.66 -36.54
C ALA A 31 15.82 -8.80 -35.61
N LEU A 32 15.80 -9.91 -34.86
CA LEU A 32 14.79 -10.21 -33.86
C LEU A 32 15.46 -10.58 -32.55
N ALA A 33 14.90 -10.11 -31.44
CA ALA A 33 15.32 -10.50 -30.10
C ALA A 33 14.08 -10.68 -29.22
N VAL A 34 14.08 -11.73 -28.39
CA VAL A 34 13.06 -11.91 -27.36
C VAL A 34 13.70 -11.63 -26.02
N VAL A 35 13.04 -10.81 -25.20
CA VAL A 35 13.48 -10.61 -23.81
C VAL A 35 12.71 -11.61 -22.94
N PRO A 36 13.37 -12.64 -22.37
CA PRO A 36 12.67 -13.72 -21.67
C PRO A 36 11.85 -13.26 -20.46
N ARG A 37 12.24 -12.15 -19.82
CA ARG A 37 11.56 -11.63 -18.64
C ARG A 37 10.18 -11.05 -18.95
N THR A 38 10.06 -10.34 -20.06
CA THR A 38 8.80 -9.70 -20.46
C THR A 38 8.05 -10.49 -21.52
N ASP A 39 8.71 -11.48 -22.11
CA ASP A 39 8.18 -12.27 -23.22
C ASP A 39 7.75 -11.40 -24.40
N PHE A 40 8.38 -10.23 -24.56
CA PHE A 40 8.19 -9.35 -25.71
C PHE A 40 9.20 -9.71 -26.81
N LEU A 41 8.71 -9.64 -28.05
CA LEU A 41 9.53 -9.72 -29.25
C LEU A 41 9.90 -8.31 -29.71
N TYR A 42 11.17 -8.11 -30.00
CA TYR A 42 11.73 -6.85 -30.50
C TYR A 42 12.25 -7.08 -31.91
N ALA A 43 11.77 -6.28 -32.85
CA ALA A 43 12.16 -6.34 -34.26
C ALA A 43 12.88 -5.06 -34.67
N LEU A 44 14.11 -5.17 -35.19
CA LEU A 44 14.87 -4.03 -35.68
C LEU A 44 14.64 -3.83 -37.18
N ASP A 45 14.14 -2.66 -37.57
CA ASP A 45 13.92 -2.30 -38.97
C ASP A 45 14.02 -0.79 -39.19
N GLU A 46 14.64 -0.37 -40.30
CA GLU A 46 14.77 1.04 -40.72
C GLU A 46 15.17 2.01 -39.58
N GLY A 47 16.16 1.65 -38.77
CA GLY A 47 16.61 2.49 -37.65
C GLY A 47 15.56 2.62 -36.53
N ARG A 48 14.66 1.65 -36.40
CA ARG A 48 13.64 1.58 -35.35
C ARG A 48 13.59 0.18 -34.76
N VAL A 49 13.50 0.10 -33.44
CA VAL A 49 13.09 -1.13 -32.76
C VAL A 49 11.58 -1.10 -32.57
N VAL A 50 10.89 -2.07 -33.15
CA VAL A 50 9.46 -2.31 -32.98
C VAL A 50 9.26 -3.31 -31.84
N VAL A 51 8.41 -2.96 -30.89
CA VAL A 51 8.02 -3.83 -29.77
C VAL A 51 6.72 -4.54 -30.11
N VAL A 52 6.74 -5.87 -30.03
CA VAL A 52 5.65 -6.77 -30.42
C VAL A 52 5.27 -7.63 -29.21
N GLU A 53 4.02 -7.53 -28.79
CA GLU A 53 3.42 -8.42 -27.79
C GLU A 53 3.21 -9.80 -28.41
N THR A 54 3.75 -10.85 -27.79
CA THR A 54 3.88 -12.18 -28.39
C THR A 54 2.57 -12.96 -28.43
N HIS A 55 1.64 -12.73 -27.49
CA HIS A 55 0.41 -13.52 -27.39
C HIS A 55 -0.69 -13.02 -28.35
N GLY A 56 -0.75 -11.72 -28.59
CA GLY A 56 -1.65 -11.08 -29.54
C GLY A 56 -0.95 -10.68 -30.85
N SER A 57 0.33 -11.01 -31.00
CA SER A 57 1.20 -10.62 -32.13
C SER A 57 0.98 -9.17 -32.54
N SER A 58 0.98 -8.26 -31.58
CA SER A 58 0.55 -6.87 -31.81
C SER A 58 1.72 -5.91 -31.66
N PRO A 59 2.18 -5.28 -32.75
CA PRO A 59 3.18 -4.21 -32.67
C PRO A 59 2.57 -2.96 -32.06
N TYR A 60 3.09 -2.49 -30.92
CA TYR A 60 2.46 -1.40 -30.17
C TYR A 60 3.36 -0.18 -29.93
N ALA A 61 4.67 -0.28 -30.16
CA ALA A 61 5.60 0.85 -30.07
C ALA A 61 6.76 0.70 -31.07
N SER A 62 7.28 1.82 -31.58
CA SER A 62 8.52 1.87 -32.36
C SER A 62 9.47 2.91 -31.77
N ILE A 63 10.72 2.52 -31.52
CA ILE A 63 11.72 3.35 -30.86
C ILE A 63 12.84 3.64 -31.86
N PRO A 64 13.11 4.92 -32.20
CA PRO A 64 14.23 5.27 -33.06
C PRO A 64 15.57 4.85 -32.42
N VAL A 65 16.46 4.30 -33.24
CA VAL A 65 17.78 3.79 -32.85
C VAL A 65 18.80 4.07 -33.95
N THR A 66 20.06 4.12 -33.58
CA THR A 66 21.21 4.46 -34.41
C THR A 66 22.01 3.23 -34.86
N GLY A 67 21.78 2.08 -34.24
CA GLY A 67 22.45 0.83 -34.55
C GLY A 67 21.69 -0.09 -35.52
N SER A 68 22.41 -1.08 -36.03
CA SER A 68 21.92 -2.09 -36.98
C SER A 68 22.02 -3.53 -36.43
N PHE A 69 22.65 -3.72 -35.27
CA PHE A 69 22.77 -5.02 -34.61
C PHE A 69 21.94 -5.04 -33.34
N LEU A 70 21.12 -6.08 -33.17
CA LEU A 70 20.22 -6.22 -32.04
C LEU A 70 20.71 -7.34 -31.11
N GLY A 71 20.79 -7.05 -29.81
CA GLY A 71 21.15 -8.02 -28.78
C GLY A 71 20.38 -7.79 -27.48
N VAL A 72 20.51 -8.74 -26.56
CA VAL A 72 19.92 -8.68 -25.23
C VAL A 72 21.04 -8.75 -24.20
N ASP A 73 21.14 -7.72 -23.37
CA ASP A 73 21.90 -7.75 -22.12
C ASP A 73 20.99 -8.32 -21.03
N GLY A 74 21.15 -9.62 -20.77
CA GLY A 74 20.39 -10.35 -19.76
C GLY A 74 20.73 -9.97 -18.32
N GLU A 75 21.88 -9.34 -18.07
CA GLU A 75 22.29 -8.88 -16.73
C GLU A 75 21.66 -7.51 -16.41
N GLY A 76 21.67 -6.62 -17.40
CA GLY A 76 21.05 -5.29 -17.32
C GLY A 76 19.54 -5.25 -17.52
N ASP A 77 18.92 -6.33 -18.04
CA ASP A 77 17.57 -6.34 -18.65
C ASP A 77 17.41 -5.25 -19.72
N LYS A 78 18.41 -5.14 -20.59
CA LYS A 78 18.46 -4.12 -21.63
C LYS A 78 18.48 -4.76 -23.01
N LEU A 79 17.79 -4.15 -23.94
CA LEU A 79 18.04 -4.34 -25.35
C LEU A 79 19.26 -3.50 -25.73
N VAL A 80 20.19 -4.10 -26.45
CA VAL A 80 21.38 -3.42 -26.98
C VAL A 80 21.22 -3.31 -28.48
N VAL A 81 21.20 -2.08 -29.00
CA VAL A 81 21.19 -1.83 -30.43
C VAL A 81 22.51 -1.19 -30.83
N ALA A 82 23.45 -2.02 -31.28
CA ALA A 82 24.81 -1.60 -31.59
C ALA A 82 24.95 -1.12 -33.04
N GLY A 83 25.74 -0.06 -33.24
CA GLY A 83 26.13 0.50 -34.53
C GLY A 83 27.63 0.78 -34.57
N ALA A 84 28.10 1.34 -35.69
CA ALA A 84 29.53 1.59 -35.90
C ALA A 84 30.14 2.62 -34.93
N THR A 85 29.33 3.51 -34.35
CA THR A 85 29.77 4.64 -33.53
C THR A 85 29.32 4.55 -32.06
N GLY A 86 28.60 3.49 -31.68
CA GLY A 86 28.05 3.34 -30.32
C GLY A 86 26.94 2.30 -30.23
N ALA A 87 26.23 2.28 -29.11
CA ALA A 87 25.06 1.42 -28.92
C ALA A 87 23.96 2.16 -28.16
N ASP A 88 22.73 1.99 -28.61
CA ASP A 88 21.54 2.41 -27.86
C ASP A 88 21.16 1.31 -26.87
N LEU A 89 20.88 1.71 -25.63
CA LEU A 89 20.46 0.81 -24.57
C LEU A 89 19.01 1.10 -24.21
N ILE A 90 18.12 0.13 -24.45
CA ILE A 90 16.68 0.26 -24.16
C ILE A 90 16.36 -0.61 -22.95
N GLU A 91 15.85 -0.01 -21.87
CA GLU A 91 15.40 -0.79 -20.72
C GLU A 91 14.12 -1.57 -21.06
N THR A 92 14.15 -2.88 -20.81
CA THR A 92 13.05 -3.79 -21.20
C THR A 92 12.26 -4.34 -20.03
N GLY A 93 12.47 -3.82 -18.81
CA GLY A 93 11.70 -4.28 -17.64
C GLY A 93 12.04 -3.67 -16.29
N ARG A 94 13.12 -2.88 -16.16
CA ARG A 94 13.58 -2.35 -14.85
C ARG A 94 13.12 -0.93 -14.52
N HIS A 95 12.22 -0.35 -15.32
CA HIS A 95 11.82 1.03 -15.15
C HIS A 95 11.17 1.26 -13.76
N ALA A 96 11.90 1.97 -12.89
CA ALA A 96 11.60 2.09 -11.47
C ALA A 96 10.20 2.67 -11.17
N LEU A 97 9.67 3.51 -12.07
CA LEU A 97 8.30 4.04 -11.97
C LEU A 97 7.24 2.96 -12.17
N ALA A 98 7.45 2.01 -13.07
CA ALA A 98 6.44 1.00 -13.43
C ALA A 98 6.08 0.10 -12.24
N TRP A 99 7.08 -0.30 -11.46
CA TRP A 99 6.90 -1.13 -10.26
C TRP A 99 6.33 -0.37 -9.06
N ARG A 100 6.45 0.97 -9.04
CA ARG A 100 5.99 1.83 -7.93
C ARG A 100 4.62 2.45 -8.19
N LEU A 101 4.27 2.71 -9.46
CA LEU A 101 3.03 3.38 -9.83
C LEU A 101 1.78 2.69 -9.27
N PRO A 102 1.62 1.35 -9.32
CA PRO A 102 0.47 0.69 -8.71
C PRO A 102 0.41 0.94 -7.20
N GLY A 103 1.54 0.96 -6.50
CA GLY A 103 1.61 1.26 -5.07
C GLY A 103 1.07 2.66 -4.75
N VAL A 104 1.49 3.67 -5.54
CA VAL A 104 1.02 5.06 -5.39
C VAL A 104 -0.48 5.18 -5.63
N LEU A 105 -1.01 4.50 -6.65
CA LEU A 105 -2.45 4.49 -6.96
C LEU A 105 -3.25 3.85 -5.82
N PHE A 106 -2.81 2.69 -5.31
CA PHE A 106 -3.48 2.01 -4.20
C PHE A 106 -3.40 2.81 -2.89
N ALA A 107 -2.33 3.56 -2.66
CA ALA A 107 -2.22 4.48 -1.53
C ALA A 107 -3.22 5.63 -1.62
N ALA A 108 -3.40 6.22 -2.82
CA ALA A 108 -4.41 7.25 -3.04
C ALA A 108 -5.83 6.70 -2.80
N VAL A 109 -6.10 5.48 -3.29
CA VAL A 109 -7.38 4.78 -3.05
C VAL A 109 -7.58 4.45 -1.58
N LEU A 110 -6.55 4.00 -0.86
CA LEU A 110 -6.60 3.75 0.58
C LEU A 110 -6.97 5.02 1.35
N ALA A 111 -6.27 6.13 1.09
CA ALA A 111 -6.56 7.41 1.72
C ALA A 111 -8.01 7.84 1.46
N PHE A 112 -8.45 7.74 0.20
CA PHE A 112 -9.82 8.07 -0.18
C PHE A 112 -10.86 7.20 0.54
N LEU A 113 -10.68 5.88 0.56
CA LEU A 113 -11.58 4.95 1.20
C LEU A 113 -11.61 5.12 2.72
N LEU A 114 -10.49 5.47 3.35
CA LEU A 114 -10.45 5.73 4.78
C LEU A 114 -11.25 6.99 5.15
N VAL A 115 -11.19 8.04 4.32
CA VAL A 115 -12.05 9.24 4.45
C VAL A 115 -13.52 8.89 4.25
N LEU A 116 -13.86 8.05 3.28
CA LEU A 116 -15.24 7.60 3.07
C LEU A 116 -15.75 6.72 4.21
N LEU A 117 -14.92 5.82 4.73
CA LEU A 117 -15.22 4.97 5.87
C LEU A 117 -15.48 5.83 7.12
N ALA A 118 -14.61 6.81 7.38
CA ALA A 118 -14.80 7.82 8.42
C ALA A 118 -16.17 8.53 8.31
N ARG A 119 -16.52 9.03 7.12
CA ARG A 119 -17.82 9.69 6.86
C ARG A 119 -19.01 8.78 7.12
N ARG A 120 -18.85 7.48 6.90
CA ARG A 120 -19.94 6.51 7.02
C ARG A 120 -20.13 6.02 8.46
N LEU A 121 -19.04 5.94 9.22
CA LEU A 121 -19.04 5.52 10.62
C LEU A 121 -19.46 6.63 11.58
N PHE A 122 -19.09 7.88 11.30
CA PHE A 122 -19.24 8.99 12.24
C PHE A 122 -20.04 10.15 11.64
N ALA A 123 -20.94 10.73 12.44
CA ALA A 123 -21.67 11.94 12.10
C ALA A 123 -20.86 13.24 12.31
N SER A 124 -19.53 13.15 12.19
CA SER A 124 -18.61 14.28 12.34
C SER A 124 -18.21 14.82 10.97
N THR A 125 -18.30 16.14 10.79
CA THR A 125 -17.85 16.83 9.58
C THR A 125 -16.34 16.99 9.53
N VAL A 126 -15.66 16.97 10.68
CA VAL A 126 -14.23 17.26 10.81
C VAL A 126 -13.40 15.97 10.79
N LEU A 127 -13.90 14.87 11.37
CA LEU A 127 -13.20 13.58 11.44
C LEU A 127 -12.66 13.08 10.10
N PRO A 128 -13.41 13.12 8.98
CA PRO A 128 -12.90 12.68 7.68
C PRO A 128 -11.71 13.52 7.18
N ALA A 129 -11.69 14.82 7.47
CA ALA A 129 -10.56 15.67 7.14
C ALA A 129 -9.34 15.35 8.03
N LEU A 130 -9.57 15.11 9.32
CA LEU A 130 -8.51 14.75 10.27
C LEU A 130 -7.82 13.44 9.90
N VAL A 131 -8.57 12.40 9.50
CA VAL A 131 -7.97 11.13 9.09
C VAL A 131 -7.20 11.28 7.78
N GLY A 132 -7.73 12.06 6.82
CA GLY A 132 -7.02 12.35 5.57
C GLY A 132 -5.69 13.08 5.81
N LEU A 133 -5.69 14.10 6.67
CA LEU A 133 -4.47 14.82 7.05
C LEU A 133 -3.47 13.91 7.78
N ALA A 134 -3.94 13.05 8.68
CA ALA A 134 -3.08 12.09 9.38
C ALA A 134 -2.39 11.12 8.41
N VAL A 135 -3.11 10.63 7.39
CA VAL A 135 -2.51 9.77 6.34
C VAL A 135 -1.45 10.52 5.52
N LEU A 136 -1.72 11.78 5.16
CA LEU A 136 -0.80 12.58 4.33
C LEU A 136 0.53 12.89 5.03
N VAL A 137 0.51 13.05 6.35
CA VAL A 137 1.69 13.41 7.16
C VAL A 137 2.26 12.21 7.91
N ASP A 138 1.84 10.99 7.59
CA ASP A 138 2.43 9.77 8.15
C ASP A 138 3.57 9.24 7.27
N GLY A 139 4.73 8.98 7.89
CA GLY A 139 5.92 8.51 7.20
C GLY A 139 5.81 7.08 6.67
N SER A 140 5.09 6.21 7.37
CA SER A 140 4.90 4.81 6.96
C SER A 140 3.96 4.73 5.75
N MET A 141 2.83 5.45 5.79
CA MET A 141 1.94 5.64 4.64
C MET A 141 2.67 6.22 3.42
N PHE A 142 3.57 7.19 3.64
CA PHE A 142 4.35 7.79 2.56
C PHE A 142 5.35 6.81 1.94
N ALA A 143 6.12 6.10 2.77
CA ALA A 143 7.18 5.18 2.33
C ALA A 143 6.60 3.96 1.62
N GLN A 144 5.61 3.29 2.23
CA GLN A 144 4.95 2.10 1.68
C GLN A 144 4.24 2.37 0.34
N ALA A 145 3.77 3.60 0.12
CA ALA A 145 3.17 3.99 -1.16
C ALA A 145 4.18 4.08 -2.32
N ARG A 146 5.48 4.20 -2.04
CA ARG A 146 6.54 4.53 -3.03
C ARG A 146 7.60 3.44 -3.19
N ILE A 147 7.39 2.29 -2.56
CA ILE A 147 8.20 1.09 -2.74
C ILE A 147 7.34 -0.01 -3.38
N GLY A 148 7.98 -0.98 -4.04
CA GLY A 148 7.29 -2.14 -4.63
C GLY A 148 6.91 -3.18 -3.58
N MET A 149 6.10 -2.79 -2.58
CA MET A 149 5.70 -3.66 -1.46
C MET A 149 4.22 -3.99 -1.50
N ASN A 150 3.86 -5.23 -1.15
CA ASN A 150 2.48 -5.70 -1.23
C ASN A 150 1.57 -5.18 -0.10
N ASP A 151 2.13 -4.69 1.01
CA ASP A 151 1.37 -4.23 2.17
C ASP A 151 0.37 -3.12 1.84
N ILE A 152 0.72 -2.22 0.92
CA ILE A 152 -0.20 -1.16 0.47
C ILE A 152 -1.44 -1.75 -0.20
N TYR A 153 -1.29 -2.76 -1.06
CA TYR A 153 -2.42 -3.41 -1.74
C TYR A 153 -3.34 -4.10 -0.73
N VAL A 154 -2.76 -4.84 0.21
CA VAL A 154 -3.48 -5.59 1.23
C VAL A 154 -4.27 -4.64 2.13
N ALA A 155 -3.64 -3.57 2.63
CA ALA A 155 -4.29 -2.58 3.47
C ALA A 155 -5.44 -1.86 2.74
N THR A 156 -5.24 -1.44 1.48
CA THR A 156 -6.29 -0.83 0.66
C THR A 156 -7.49 -1.76 0.51
N LEU A 157 -7.26 -3.02 0.16
CA LEU A 157 -8.32 -4.00 -0.06
C LEU A 157 -9.08 -4.34 1.23
N ILE A 158 -8.38 -4.43 2.37
CA ILE A 158 -9.00 -4.60 3.69
C ILE A 158 -9.90 -3.39 4.03
N VAL A 159 -9.39 -2.16 3.89
CA VAL A 159 -10.19 -0.95 4.17
C VAL A 159 -11.37 -0.83 3.20
N ALA A 160 -11.19 -1.17 1.92
CA ALA A 160 -12.24 -1.21 0.93
C ALA A 160 -13.35 -2.21 1.30
N GLY A 161 -12.99 -3.44 1.65
CA GLY A 161 -13.96 -4.46 2.06
C GLY A 161 -14.74 -4.02 3.29
N TRP A 162 -14.05 -3.46 4.29
CA TRP A 162 -14.68 -2.91 5.48
C TRP A 162 -15.64 -1.74 5.18
N TYR A 163 -15.29 -0.86 4.23
CA TYR A 163 -16.19 0.19 3.76
C TYR A 163 -17.51 -0.39 3.22
N PHE A 164 -17.46 -1.46 2.42
CA PHE A 164 -18.67 -2.11 1.89
C PHE A 164 -19.45 -2.86 2.98
N VAL A 165 -18.79 -3.50 3.95
CA VAL A 165 -19.46 -4.10 5.11
C VAL A 165 -20.24 -3.06 5.92
N VAL A 166 -19.62 -1.91 6.20
CA VAL A 166 -20.30 -0.79 6.86
C VAL A 166 -21.40 -0.22 5.96
N ALA A 167 -21.20 -0.23 4.63
CA ALA A 167 -22.19 0.24 3.69
C ALA A 167 -23.48 -0.59 3.69
N ALA A 168 -23.34 -1.91 3.80
CA ALA A 168 -24.46 -2.84 3.84
C ALA A 168 -25.40 -2.58 5.03
N HIS A 169 -24.90 -2.04 6.15
CA HIS A 169 -25.70 -1.80 7.36
C HIS A 169 -26.67 -0.61 7.23
N GLN A 170 -26.55 0.21 6.18
CA GLN A 170 -27.52 1.26 5.91
C GLN A 170 -28.69 0.72 5.06
N PRO A 171 -29.93 1.18 5.28
CA PRO A 171 -31.11 0.68 4.57
C PRO A 171 -31.02 1.03 3.07
N ARG A 172 -30.42 0.12 2.28
CA ARG A 172 -30.32 0.19 0.82
C ARG A 172 -30.78 -1.13 0.21
N ARG A 173 -31.32 -1.02 -1.01
CA ARG A 173 -31.71 -2.18 -1.85
C ARG A 173 -30.53 -3.11 -2.18
N TRP A 174 -29.29 -2.68 -1.98
CA TRP A 174 -28.08 -3.36 -2.46
C TRP A 174 -27.17 -3.92 -1.34
N ALA A 175 -27.66 -4.05 -0.11
CA ALA A 175 -26.85 -4.55 1.01
C ALA A 175 -26.21 -5.93 0.75
N THR A 176 -26.90 -6.84 0.07
CA THR A 176 -26.33 -8.14 -0.33
C THR A 176 -25.16 -7.96 -1.31
N LEU A 177 -25.29 -7.04 -2.28
CA LEU A 177 -24.24 -6.77 -3.26
C LEU A 177 -23.00 -6.16 -2.57
N ASP A 178 -23.21 -5.23 -1.63
CA ASP A 178 -22.11 -4.66 -0.84
C ASP A 178 -21.35 -5.76 -0.07
N VAL A 179 -22.05 -6.73 0.54
CA VAL A 179 -21.42 -7.87 1.22
C VAL A 179 -20.62 -8.76 0.26
N LEU A 180 -21.15 -9.03 -0.94
CA LEU A 180 -20.44 -9.80 -1.97
C LEU A 180 -19.19 -9.07 -2.48
N ILE A 181 -19.28 -7.76 -2.73
CA ILE A 181 -18.14 -6.92 -3.11
C ILE A 181 -17.08 -6.96 -2.00
N ALA A 182 -17.48 -6.85 -0.73
CA ALA A 182 -16.56 -6.98 0.38
C ALA A 182 -15.85 -8.34 0.39
N GLY A 183 -16.60 -9.43 0.14
CA GLY A 183 -16.05 -10.78 -0.03
C GLY A 183 -14.97 -10.87 -1.11
N VAL A 184 -15.23 -10.29 -2.28
CA VAL A 184 -14.24 -10.23 -3.38
C VAL A 184 -12.98 -9.46 -2.94
N LEU A 185 -13.15 -8.29 -2.32
CA LEU A 185 -12.03 -7.46 -1.87
C LEU A 185 -11.17 -8.15 -0.80
N PHE A 186 -11.79 -8.84 0.16
CA PHE A 186 -11.05 -9.63 1.15
C PHE A 186 -10.38 -10.87 0.53
N GLY A 187 -11.00 -11.49 -0.49
CA GLY A 187 -10.38 -12.54 -1.28
C GLY A 187 -9.12 -12.08 -2.02
N LEU A 188 -9.18 -10.90 -2.65
CA LEU A 188 -8.02 -10.29 -3.28
C LEU A 188 -6.93 -9.93 -2.24
N ALA A 189 -7.32 -9.45 -1.06
CA ALA A 189 -6.37 -9.18 0.02
C ALA A 189 -5.66 -10.46 0.49
N LEU A 190 -6.42 -11.55 0.66
CA LEU A 190 -5.91 -12.87 1.04
C LEU A 190 -4.96 -13.45 -0.01
N ALA A 191 -5.31 -13.32 -1.29
CA ALA A 191 -4.46 -13.72 -2.42
C ALA A 191 -3.15 -12.91 -2.48
N ALA A 192 -3.19 -11.62 -2.13
CA ALA A 192 -2.00 -10.78 -2.09
C ALA A 192 -1.08 -11.09 -0.89
N LYS A 193 -1.66 -11.40 0.29
CA LYS A 193 -0.92 -11.76 1.50
C LYS A 193 -1.84 -12.47 2.51
N TRP A 194 -1.33 -13.50 3.19
CA TRP A 194 -2.09 -14.22 4.23
C TRP A 194 -2.58 -13.34 5.39
N ALA A 195 -2.01 -12.15 5.59
CA ALA A 195 -2.53 -11.15 6.54
C ALA A 195 -3.98 -10.70 6.24
N GLY A 196 -4.48 -10.91 5.02
CA GLY A 196 -5.90 -10.72 4.67
C GLY A 196 -6.84 -11.71 5.38
N ALA A 197 -6.37 -12.90 5.75
CA ALA A 197 -7.16 -13.90 6.47
C ALA A 197 -7.62 -13.40 7.85
N TYR A 198 -6.82 -12.55 8.49
CA TYR A 198 -7.13 -12.02 9.83
C TYR A 198 -8.46 -11.26 9.81
N THR A 199 -8.69 -10.43 8.78
CA THR A 199 -9.96 -9.70 8.63
C THR A 199 -11.17 -10.63 8.46
N LEU A 200 -11.03 -11.77 7.78
CA LEU A 200 -12.11 -12.77 7.66
C LEU A 200 -12.48 -13.37 9.03
N VAL A 201 -11.48 -13.62 9.89
CA VAL A 201 -11.72 -14.03 11.29
C VAL A 201 -12.45 -12.91 12.05
N GLY A 202 -12.04 -11.66 11.86
CA GLY A 202 -12.73 -10.50 12.44
C GLY A 202 -14.19 -10.38 12.02
N LEU A 203 -14.52 -10.70 10.76
CA LEU A 203 -15.90 -10.72 10.26
C LEU A 203 -16.73 -11.84 10.87
N LEU A 204 -16.13 -13.01 11.08
CA LEU A 204 -16.80 -14.11 11.78
C LEU A 204 -17.16 -13.67 13.21
N VAL A 205 -16.21 -13.09 13.93
CA VAL A 205 -16.44 -12.54 15.27
C VAL A 205 -17.52 -11.45 15.25
N ALA A 206 -17.47 -10.52 14.29
CA ALA A 206 -18.48 -9.47 14.14
C ALA A 206 -19.88 -10.05 13.86
N SER A 207 -19.99 -11.06 13.01
CA SER A 207 -21.26 -11.71 12.65
C SER A 207 -21.86 -12.42 13.86
N ILE A 208 -21.05 -13.16 14.62
CA ILE A 208 -21.47 -13.80 15.87
C ILE A 208 -21.93 -12.75 16.88
N ALA A 209 -21.17 -11.66 17.07
CA ALA A 209 -21.51 -10.60 18.02
C ALA A 209 -22.81 -9.88 17.64
N VAL A 210 -23.04 -9.60 16.35
CA VAL A 210 -24.27 -8.98 15.85
C VAL A 210 -25.47 -9.92 16.07
N THR A 211 -25.34 -11.20 15.75
CA THR A 211 -26.39 -12.21 15.98
C THR A 211 -26.69 -12.40 17.46
N ALA A 212 -25.68 -12.55 18.30
CA ALA A 212 -25.84 -12.70 19.75
C ALA A 212 -26.58 -11.50 20.35
N ARG A 213 -26.21 -10.27 19.95
CA ARG A 213 -26.88 -9.05 20.41
C ARG A 213 -28.34 -8.97 19.96
N ALA A 214 -28.66 -9.44 18.75
CA ALA A 214 -30.04 -9.49 18.27
C ALA A 214 -30.87 -10.53 19.06
N TYR A 215 -30.26 -11.68 19.33
CA TYR A 215 -30.84 -12.77 20.12
C TYR A 215 -31.13 -12.35 21.57
N GLU A 216 -30.15 -11.75 22.26
CA GLU A 216 -30.31 -11.24 23.64
C GLU A 216 -31.44 -10.21 23.77
N ARG A 217 -31.70 -9.45 22.71
CA ARG A 217 -32.81 -8.47 22.65
C ARG A 217 -34.16 -9.10 22.33
N GLY A 218 -34.24 -10.43 22.22
CA GLY A 218 -35.44 -11.17 21.81
C GLY A 218 -35.83 -10.94 20.36
N ARG A 219 -34.90 -10.51 19.50
CA ARG A 219 -35.14 -10.17 18.09
C ARG A 219 -34.13 -10.87 17.16
N PRO A 220 -34.07 -12.21 17.16
CA PRO A 220 -33.15 -12.94 16.28
C PRO A 220 -33.45 -12.62 14.81
N GLY A 221 -32.40 -12.42 14.01
CA GLY A 221 -32.50 -12.14 12.58
C GLY A 221 -32.75 -10.67 12.22
N THR A 222 -32.79 -9.77 13.21
CA THR A 222 -32.93 -8.31 12.98
C THR A 222 -31.63 -7.53 13.21
N GLY A 223 -30.49 -8.20 13.41
CA GLY A 223 -29.19 -7.58 13.68
C GLY A 223 -28.56 -6.88 12.48
N GLY A 224 -29.09 -7.09 11.27
CA GLY A 224 -28.62 -6.46 10.04
C GLY A 224 -27.94 -7.46 9.08
N PRO A 225 -27.11 -6.96 8.14
CA PRO A 225 -26.50 -7.79 7.09
C PRO A 225 -25.55 -8.86 7.60
N LEU A 226 -24.91 -8.66 8.76
CA LEU A 226 -24.02 -9.65 9.37
C LEU A 226 -24.74 -10.61 10.33
N ASP A 227 -26.06 -10.46 10.52
CA ASP A 227 -26.81 -11.37 11.40
C ASP A 227 -27.04 -12.71 10.71
N LEU A 228 -26.43 -13.77 11.22
CA LEU A 228 -26.54 -15.15 10.74
C LEU A 228 -28.00 -15.64 10.66
N PHE A 229 -28.86 -15.22 11.60
CA PHE A 229 -30.27 -15.65 11.65
C PHE A 229 -31.19 -14.80 10.77
N ALA A 230 -30.68 -13.74 10.13
CA ALA A 230 -31.48 -12.94 9.21
C ALA A 230 -32.01 -13.79 8.06
N ARG A 231 -33.16 -13.40 7.50
CA ARG A 231 -33.85 -14.13 6.43
C ARG A 231 -34.08 -15.61 6.77
N ARG A 232 -34.50 -15.90 8.02
CA ARG A 232 -34.76 -17.26 8.53
C ARG A 232 -33.52 -18.18 8.43
N GLY A 233 -32.32 -17.63 8.64
CA GLY A 233 -31.06 -18.38 8.59
C GLY A 233 -30.40 -18.45 7.21
N LEU A 234 -31.07 -18.06 6.12
CA LEU A 234 -30.47 -18.01 4.78
C LEU A 234 -29.28 -17.03 4.70
N ASN A 235 -29.23 -16.04 5.60
CA ASN A 235 -28.12 -15.09 5.63
C ASN A 235 -26.80 -15.74 6.04
N ALA A 236 -26.81 -16.80 6.86
CA ALA A 236 -25.59 -17.56 7.18
C ALA A 236 -24.95 -18.18 5.92
N VAL A 237 -25.76 -18.72 5.00
CA VAL A 237 -25.28 -19.26 3.72
C VAL A 237 -24.70 -18.14 2.85
N MET A 238 -25.37 -16.99 2.79
CA MET A 238 -24.87 -15.83 2.05
C MET A 238 -23.53 -15.33 2.59
N LEU A 239 -23.39 -15.22 3.91
CA LEU A 239 -22.15 -14.80 4.57
C LEU A 239 -21.03 -15.84 4.39
N PHE A 240 -21.36 -17.14 4.42
CA PHE A 240 -20.39 -18.20 4.10
C PHE A 240 -19.91 -18.09 2.65
N ILE A 241 -20.82 -17.87 1.69
CA ILE A 241 -20.45 -17.64 0.29
C ILE A 241 -19.55 -16.41 0.18
N ALA A 242 -19.96 -15.28 0.79
CA ALA A 242 -19.25 -14.01 0.68
C ALA A 242 -17.87 -14.02 1.35
N PHE A 243 -17.73 -14.62 2.54
CA PHE A 243 -16.53 -14.48 3.37
C PHE A 243 -15.72 -15.77 3.53
N ALA A 244 -16.16 -16.89 2.96
CA ALA A 244 -15.36 -18.12 2.88
C ALA A 244 -15.21 -18.61 1.43
N ALA A 245 -16.33 -18.87 0.72
CA ALA A 245 -16.26 -19.49 -0.60
C ALA A 245 -15.64 -18.56 -1.66
N ILE A 246 -16.06 -17.30 -1.72
CA ILE A 246 -15.50 -16.31 -2.66
C ILE A 246 -14.01 -16.04 -2.35
N PRO A 247 -13.59 -15.73 -1.11
CA PRO A 247 -12.17 -15.57 -0.80
C PRO A 247 -11.32 -16.79 -1.13
N ALA A 248 -11.79 -17.99 -0.80
CA ALA A 248 -11.09 -19.23 -1.14
C ALA A 248 -10.99 -19.43 -2.66
N GLY A 249 -12.07 -19.16 -3.39
CA GLY A 249 -12.09 -19.24 -4.85
C GLY A 249 -11.09 -18.28 -5.50
N ILE A 250 -11.04 -17.03 -5.03
CA ILE A 250 -10.07 -16.02 -5.52
C ILE A 250 -8.64 -16.42 -5.17
N TYR A 251 -8.41 -16.88 -3.94
CA TYR A 251 -7.10 -17.37 -3.51
C TYR A 251 -6.62 -18.50 -4.43
N LEU A 252 -7.45 -19.53 -4.64
CA LEU A 252 -7.13 -20.65 -5.53
C LEU A 252 -6.97 -20.20 -6.99
N ALA A 253 -7.81 -19.29 -7.47
CA ALA A 253 -7.70 -18.75 -8.82
C ALA A 253 -6.36 -18.01 -9.05
N SER A 254 -5.77 -17.40 -8.01
CA SER A 254 -4.44 -16.79 -8.14
C SER A 254 -3.32 -17.81 -8.45
N TYR A 255 -3.57 -19.10 -8.22
CA TYR A 255 -2.69 -20.22 -8.56
C TYR A 255 -3.14 -20.98 -9.81
N VAL A 256 -3.91 -20.37 -10.71
CA VAL A 256 -4.51 -21.03 -11.89
C VAL A 256 -3.50 -21.89 -12.68
N ARG A 257 -2.24 -21.44 -12.81
CA ARG A 257 -1.18 -22.15 -13.54
C ARG A 257 -0.82 -23.53 -12.94
N TRP A 258 -1.02 -23.72 -11.64
CA TRP A 258 -0.68 -24.99 -10.95
C TRP A 258 -1.77 -26.07 -11.07
N PHE A 259 -2.96 -25.75 -11.60
CA PHE A 259 -3.98 -26.76 -11.87
C PHE A 259 -3.67 -27.60 -13.11
N GLY A 260 -2.78 -27.12 -14.00
CA GLY A 260 -2.27 -27.88 -15.15
C GLY A 260 -1.19 -28.91 -14.80
N GLY A 261 -0.77 -28.98 -13.53
CA GLY A 261 0.29 -29.87 -13.05
C GLY A 261 1.52 -29.13 -12.51
N PRO A 262 2.61 -29.87 -12.27
CA PRO A 262 3.88 -29.29 -11.81
C PRO A 262 4.42 -28.17 -12.70
N THR A 263 4.86 -27.06 -12.11
CA THR A 263 5.35 -25.89 -12.86
C THR A 263 6.86 -25.70 -12.74
N ILE A 264 7.49 -25.18 -13.79
CA ILE A 264 8.90 -24.77 -13.82
C ILE A 264 9.16 -23.55 -12.92
N PRO A 265 10.39 -23.38 -12.37
CA PRO A 265 11.58 -24.21 -12.59
C PRO A 265 11.68 -25.42 -11.64
N TYR A 266 10.89 -25.48 -10.57
CA TYR A 266 11.08 -26.47 -9.50
C TYR A 266 10.25 -27.76 -9.64
N GLY A 267 9.31 -27.82 -10.58
CA GLY A 267 8.44 -28.98 -10.76
C GLY A 267 7.48 -29.20 -9.58
N TRP A 268 7.03 -28.12 -8.93
CA TRP A 268 6.13 -28.22 -7.77
C TRP A 268 4.67 -28.25 -8.20
N SER A 269 3.90 -29.19 -7.64
CA SER A 269 2.43 -29.17 -7.67
C SER A 269 1.87 -28.06 -6.77
N LEU A 270 0.57 -27.75 -6.87
CA LEU A 270 -0.07 -26.77 -5.97
C LEU A 270 0.09 -27.16 -4.49
N VAL A 271 0.00 -28.46 -4.19
CA VAL A 271 0.14 -28.99 -2.83
C VAL A 271 1.58 -28.79 -2.35
N GLU A 272 2.56 -29.17 -3.17
CA GLU A 272 3.98 -29.01 -2.83
C GLU A 272 4.33 -27.53 -2.63
N LEU A 273 3.90 -26.65 -3.54
CA LEU A 273 4.08 -25.20 -3.41
C LEU A 273 3.53 -24.68 -2.07
N THR A 274 2.32 -25.12 -1.71
CA THR A 274 1.67 -24.69 -0.47
C THR A 274 2.42 -25.20 0.76
N GLN A 275 2.93 -26.44 0.73
CA GLN A 275 3.77 -27.00 1.78
C GLN A 275 5.08 -26.23 1.92
N GLN A 276 5.76 -25.93 0.80
CA GLN A 276 6.98 -25.12 0.80
C GLN A 276 6.75 -23.73 1.38
N MET A 277 5.65 -23.06 1.01
CA MET A 277 5.26 -21.79 1.60
C MET A 277 5.06 -21.89 3.11
N TYR A 278 4.34 -22.91 3.58
CA TYR A 278 4.09 -23.11 5.01
C TYR A 278 5.38 -23.43 5.79
N TRP A 279 6.20 -24.33 5.27
CA TRP A 279 7.47 -24.73 5.90
C TRP A 279 8.46 -23.58 5.97
N TYR A 280 8.56 -22.75 4.93
CA TYR A 280 9.36 -21.52 4.99
C TYR A 280 8.90 -20.62 6.14
N HIS A 281 7.59 -20.35 6.27
CA HIS A 281 7.08 -19.43 7.29
C HIS A 281 7.09 -20.00 8.72
N SER A 282 6.98 -21.32 8.88
CA SER A 282 6.99 -21.99 10.19
C SER A 282 8.40 -22.34 10.67
N GLY A 283 9.33 -22.60 9.74
CA GLY A 283 10.72 -22.95 10.03
C GLY A 283 11.71 -21.78 10.00
N LEU A 284 11.31 -20.56 9.63
CA LEU A 284 12.21 -19.40 9.58
C LEU A 284 12.68 -18.99 10.99
N THR A 285 13.92 -19.33 11.31
CA THR A 285 14.59 -19.01 12.59
C THR A 285 15.74 -18.02 12.44
N ALA A 286 16.12 -17.68 11.21
CA ALA A 286 17.20 -16.74 10.93
C ALA A 286 16.88 -15.34 11.51
N PRO A 287 17.75 -14.76 12.36
CA PRO A 287 17.56 -13.41 12.86
C PRO A 287 17.85 -12.38 11.76
N HIS A 288 17.32 -11.17 11.92
CA HIS A 288 17.60 -10.05 11.03
C HIS A 288 17.80 -8.76 11.83
N PRO A 289 18.85 -7.94 11.57
CA PRO A 289 19.12 -6.70 12.31
C PRO A 289 17.93 -5.72 12.31
N ALA A 290 17.22 -5.59 11.19
CA ALA A 290 16.01 -4.77 11.08
C ALA A 290 14.74 -5.37 11.73
N GLY A 291 14.82 -6.59 12.27
CA GLY A 291 13.68 -7.26 12.89
C GLY A 291 13.20 -6.53 14.15
N SER A 292 11.89 -6.42 14.32
CA SER A 292 11.26 -5.74 15.46
C SER A 292 10.06 -6.54 16.01
N PRO A 293 9.92 -6.62 17.34
CA PRO A 293 8.82 -7.37 17.95
C PRO A 293 7.49 -6.63 17.84
N TRP A 294 6.38 -7.37 17.80
CA TRP A 294 5.03 -6.82 17.58
C TRP A 294 4.64 -5.69 18.53
N TRP A 295 5.06 -5.76 19.79
CA TRP A 295 4.72 -4.77 20.81
C TRP A 295 5.41 -3.42 20.58
N SER A 296 6.48 -3.37 19.77
CA SER A 296 7.25 -2.15 19.56
C SER A 296 6.68 -1.26 18.46
N TRP A 297 5.76 -1.79 17.63
CA TRP A 297 5.26 -1.10 16.45
C TRP A 297 4.38 0.12 16.74
N PRO A 298 3.40 0.08 17.68
CA PRO A 298 2.57 1.25 18.00
C PRO A 298 3.37 2.46 18.53
N LEU A 299 4.61 2.22 18.96
CA LEU A 299 5.52 3.21 19.52
C LEU A 299 6.64 3.64 18.56
N VAL A 300 6.75 3.04 17.37
CA VAL A 300 7.84 3.26 16.40
C VAL A 300 9.22 3.08 17.04
N LEU A 301 9.38 2.12 17.96
CA LEU A 301 10.67 1.98 18.66
C LEU A 301 11.76 1.44 17.74
N LYS A 302 11.38 0.67 16.71
CA LYS A 302 12.33 0.10 15.75
C LYS A 302 11.67 0.05 14.36
N PRO A 303 11.77 1.14 13.57
CA PRO A 303 11.29 1.17 12.19
C PRO A 303 12.14 0.22 11.34
N VAL A 304 11.70 0.01 10.09
CA VAL A 304 12.38 -0.90 9.16
C VAL A 304 13.06 -0.13 8.04
N TYR A 305 14.19 -0.66 7.59
CA TYR A 305 15.05 -0.06 6.58
C TYR A 305 14.73 -0.64 5.22
N TRP A 306 14.48 0.23 4.23
CA TRP A 306 14.18 -0.20 2.85
C TRP A 306 15.29 0.12 1.87
N TYR A 307 16.04 1.20 2.07
CA TYR A 307 17.01 1.64 1.06
C TYR A 307 18.15 2.48 1.64
N PHE A 308 19.36 2.19 1.14
CA PHE A 308 20.54 3.05 1.23
C PHE A 308 21.04 3.40 -0.17
N GLY A 309 21.35 4.67 -0.39
CA GLY A 309 22.18 5.10 -1.52
C GLY A 309 23.26 6.06 -1.04
N ALA A 310 24.50 5.86 -1.48
CA ALA A 310 25.59 6.80 -1.24
C ALA A 310 26.08 7.36 -2.57
N SER A 311 26.44 8.65 -2.60
CA SER A 311 27.07 9.29 -3.74
C SER A 311 28.56 9.52 -3.48
N THR A 312 29.33 9.71 -4.57
CA THR A 312 30.76 10.03 -4.50
C THR A 312 31.06 11.36 -3.80
N GLY A 313 30.06 12.23 -3.63
CA GLY A 313 30.16 13.51 -2.91
C GLY A 313 29.93 13.41 -1.39
N GLY A 314 29.73 12.22 -0.85
CA GLY A 314 29.47 12.00 0.58
C GLY A 314 28.01 12.24 1.00
N ASP A 315 27.10 12.44 0.05
CA ASP A 315 25.67 12.47 0.32
C ASP A 315 25.12 11.04 0.46
N ASN A 316 24.21 10.88 1.39
CA ASN A 316 23.46 9.65 1.64
C ASN A 316 21.97 9.87 1.37
N ALA A 317 21.29 8.81 0.94
CA ALA A 317 19.86 8.73 0.73
C ALA A 317 19.30 7.51 1.45
N TYR A 318 18.21 7.72 2.18
CA TYR A 318 17.59 6.70 3.03
C TYR A 318 16.11 6.55 2.73
N ILE A 319 15.60 5.33 2.79
CA ILE A 319 14.16 5.06 2.95
C ILE A 319 14.00 4.20 4.20
N TYR A 320 13.53 4.82 5.27
CA TYR A 320 12.95 4.11 6.41
C TYR A 320 11.43 4.07 6.25
N ASP A 321 10.84 2.91 6.49
CA ASP A 321 9.44 2.82 6.86
C ASP A 321 9.34 3.05 8.37
N ALA A 322 9.08 4.32 8.70
CA ALA A 322 8.92 4.82 10.04
C ALA A 322 7.62 5.63 10.12
N GLY A 323 6.77 5.27 11.08
CA GLY A 323 5.61 6.06 11.42
C GLY A 323 5.96 7.46 11.90
N ASN A 324 5.08 8.43 11.68
CA ASN A 324 5.24 9.73 12.31
C ASN A 324 5.06 9.59 13.82
N VAL A 325 6.14 9.75 14.61
CA VAL A 325 6.12 9.53 16.06
C VAL A 325 5.07 10.36 16.80
N VAL A 326 4.76 11.57 16.31
CA VAL A 326 3.70 12.43 16.88
C VAL A 326 2.34 11.77 16.70
N LEU A 327 2.07 11.25 15.50
CA LEU A 327 0.84 10.50 15.20
C LEU A 327 0.80 9.17 15.95
N PHE A 328 1.92 8.47 16.03
CA PHE A 328 1.96 7.14 16.61
C PHE A 328 1.70 7.15 18.11
N TRP A 329 2.37 8.01 18.85
CA TRP A 329 2.23 8.04 20.31
C TRP A 329 0.85 8.56 20.74
N ALA A 330 0.35 9.61 20.09
CA ALA A 330 -1.02 10.07 20.32
C ALA A 330 -2.06 9.05 19.84
N GLY A 331 -1.77 8.33 18.76
CA GLY A 331 -2.61 7.26 18.24
C GLY A 331 -2.79 6.13 19.25
N LEU A 332 -1.77 5.79 20.04
CA LEU A 332 -1.84 4.73 21.05
C LEU A 332 -2.83 5.12 22.15
N VAL A 333 -2.70 6.36 22.62
CA VAL A 333 -3.60 6.94 23.61
C VAL A 333 -5.02 7.02 23.06
N ALA A 334 -5.19 7.48 21.83
CA ALA A 334 -6.49 7.58 21.18
C ALA A 334 -7.13 6.20 20.93
N PHE A 335 -6.35 5.18 20.60
CA PHE A 335 -6.84 3.81 20.44
C PHE A 335 -7.33 3.24 21.78
N GLY A 336 -6.56 3.44 22.86
CA GLY A 336 -6.99 3.09 24.22
C GLY A 336 -8.25 3.85 24.66
N TRP A 337 -8.33 5.14 24.35
CA TRP A 337 -9.55 5.93 24.56
C TRP A 337 -10.74 5.38 23.75
N CYS A 338 -10.54 4.99 22.48
CA CYS A 338 -11.59 4.39 21.65
C CYS A 338 -12.11 3.08 22.25
N VAL A 339 -11.25 2.23 22.85
CA VAL A 339 -11.67 1.02 23.57
C VAL A 339 -12.61 1.39 24.72
N VAL A 340 -12.21 2.32 25.58
CA VAL A 340 -13.00 2.74 26.73
C VAL A 340 -14.31 3.41 26.30
N ALA A 341 -14.24 4.31 25.30
CA ALA A 341 -15.38 5.06 24.78
C ALA A 341 -16.37 4.16 24.02
N ALA A 342 -15.90 3.16 23.28
CA ALA A 342 -16.75 2.16 22.64
C ALA A 342 -17.65 1.46 23.64
N VAL A 343 -17.11 1.06 24.79
CA VAL A 343 -17.86 0.38 25.86
C VAL A 343 -18.75 1.37 26.61
N ARG A 344 -18.19 2.48 27.13
CA ARG A 344 -18.92 3.42 27.98
C ARG A 344 -20.04 4.15 27.24
N ALA A 345 -19.77 4.59 26.01
CA ALA A 345 -20.77 5.26 25.17
C ALA A 345 -21.60 4.27 24.34
N ARG A 346 -21.33 2.95 24.44
CA ARG A 346 -21.95 1.90 23.61
C ARG A 346 -21.91 2.21 22.13
N SER A 347 -20.80 2.82 21.68
CA SER A 347 -20.61 3.27 20.31
C SER A 347 -20.17 2.12 19.41
N VAL A 348 -21.05 1.70 18.50
CA VAL A 348 -20.75 0.66 17.49
C VAL A 348 -19.65 1.12 16.55
N ALA A 349 -19.60 2.40 16.19
CA ALA A 349 -18.58 2.95 15.31
C ALA A 349 -17.18 2.86 15.93
N LEU A 350 -17.04 3.20 17.22
CA LEU A 350 -15.75 3.07 17.91
C LEU A 350 -15.40 1.60 18.15
N ALA A 351 -16.38 0.75 18.50
CA ALA A 351 -16.17 -0.69 18.63
C ALA A 351 -15.67 -1.31 17.32
N PHE A 352 -16.20 -0.86 16.18
CA PHE A 352 -15.76 -1.26 14.85
C PHE A 352 -14.30 -0.88 14.61
N VAL A 353 -13.90 0.37 14.86
CA VAL A 353 -12.51 0.83 14.66
C VAL A 353 -11.54 0.00 15.49
N VAL A 354 -11.91 -0.27 16.75
CA VAL A 354 -11.12 -1.11 17.67
C VAL A 354 -11.04 -2.55 17.15
N LEU A 355 -12.17 -3.15 16.76
CA LEU A 355 -12.21 -4.52 16.24
C LEU A 355 -11.33 -4.66 14.98
N ALA A 356 -11.52 -3.78 14.00
CA ALA A 356 -10.78 -3.83 12.74
C ALA A 356 -9.27 -3.67 12.95
N GLY A 357 -8.84 -2.80 13.88
CA GLY A 357 -7.43 -2.67 14.26
C GLY A 357 -6.89 -3.88 15.03
N LEU A 358 -7.61 -4.35 16.05
CA LEU A 358 -7.14 -5.43 16.93
C LEU A 358 -7.05 -6.78 16.21
N VAL A 359 -7.99 -7.06 15.30
CA VAL A 359 -7.97 -8.30 14.50
C VAL A 359 -6.69 -8.41 13.69
N GLN A 360 -6.23 -7.30 13.10
CA GLN A 360 -4.97 -7.26 12.35
C GLN A 360 -3.74 -7.29 13.27
N TYR A 361 -3.85 -6.79 14.50
CA TYR A 361 -2.71 -6.68 15.43
C TYR A 361 -2.46 -7.96 16.23
N VAL A 362 -3.50 -8.52 16.85
CA VAL A 362 -3.42 -9.68 17.76
C VAL A 362 -2.93 -10.94 17.04
N ALA A 363 -3.18 -11.04 15.73
CA ALA A 363 -2.73 -12.16 14.91
C ALA A 363 -1.19 -12.33 14.86
N TRP A 364 -0.43 -11.28 15.18
CA TRP A 364 1.03 -11.32 15.22
C TRP A 364 1.61 -11.82 16.55
N ILE A 365 0.83 -11.83 17.63
CA ILE A 365 1.29 -12.26 18.96
C ILE A 365 1.82 -13.72 18.97
N PRO A 366 1.13 -14.72 18.38
CA PRO A 366 1.60 -16.10 18.40
C PRO A 366 2.71 -16.40 17.37
N ILE A 367 3.12 -15.43 16.55
CA ILE A 367 4.09 -15.68 15.47
C ILE A 367 5.52 -15.58 16.02
N GLY A 368 6.19 -16.74 16.08
CA GLY A 368 7.54 -16.87 16.66
C GLY A 368 8.73 -16.62 15.72
N ARG A 369 8.51 -16.48 14.40
CA ARG A 369 9.57 -16.13 13.45
C ARG A 369 9.96 -14.64 13.56
N VAL A 370 11.03 -14.24 12.88
CA VAL A 370 11.40 -12.82 12.77
C VAL A 370 10.25 -12.01 12.16
N LEU A 371 9.93 -10.88 12.81
CA LEU A 371 8.94 -9.92 12.39
C LEU A 371 9.59 -8.54 12.17
N PHE A 372 8.84 -7.66 11.52
CA PHE A 372 9.31 -6.34 11.08
C PHE A 372 8.20 -5.31 11.24
N PHE A 373 8.58 -4.03 11.36
CA PHE A 373 7.68 -2.90 11.58
C PHE A 373 6.54 -2.81 10.54
N TYR A 374 6.83 -3.09 9.27
CA TYR A 374 5.85 -3.01 8.18
C TYR A 374 4.64 -3.95 8.37
N HIS A 375 4.72 -4.99 9.21
CA HIS A 375 3.57 -5.84 9.50
C HIS A 375 2.43 -5.09 10.21
N PHE A 376 2.77 -4.00 10.92
CA PHE A 376 1.79 -3.09 11.51
C PHE A 376 1.00 -2.29 10.47
N PHE A 377 1.44 -2.27 9.20
CA PHE A 377 0.82 -1.46 8.16
C PHE A 377 -0.66 -1.80 7.92
N THR A 378 -1.08 -3.05 8.12
CA THR A 378 -2.52 -3.42 8.03
C THR A 378 -3.36 -2.94 9.22
N VAL A 379 -2.73 -2.62 10.36
CA VAL A 379 -3.35 -2.02 11.55
C VAL A 379 -3.43 -0.49 11.41
N LEU A 380 -2.43 0.10 10.75
CA LEU A 380 -2.21 1.54 10.67
C LEU A 380 -3.44 2.36 10.20
N PRO A 381 -4.22 1.97 9.16
CA PRO A 381 -5.41 2.72 8.76
C PRO A 381 -6.41 2.90 9.90
N PHE A 382 -6.68 1.84 10.67
CA PHE A 382 -7.62 1.87 11.80
C PHE A 382 -7.03 2.61 13.00
N TYR A 383 -5.72 2.55 13.17
CA TYR A 383 -5.00 3.29 14.18
C TYR A 383 -5.07 4.81 13.94
N LEU A 384 -4.86 5.27 12.71
CA LEU A 384 -5.04 6.68 12.32
C LEU A 384 -6.51 7.12 12.39
N LEU A 385 -7.44 6.22 12.09
CA LEU A 385 -8.87 6.49 12.25
C LEU A 385 -9.27 6.66 13.73
N ALA A 386 -8.70 5.86 14.64
CA ALA A 386 -8.87 6.02 16.08
C ALA A 386 -8.30 7.36 16.58
N LEU A 387 -7.11 7.74 16.11
CA LEU A 387 -6.52 9.06 16.36
C LEU A 387 -7.46 10.17 15.88
N ALA A 388 -7.95 10.09 14.64
CA ALA A 388 -8.86 11.08 14.08
C ALA A 388 -10.16 11.20 14.89
N ALA A 389 -10.70 10.09 15.42
CA ALA A 389 -11.86 10.11 16.30
C ALA A 389 -11.59 10.85 17.63
N GLY A 390 -10.43 10.62 18.25
CA GLY A 390 -10.02 11.35 19.45
C GLY A 390 -9.82 12.85 19.20
N LEU A 391 -9.17 13.20 18.08
CA LEU A 391 -8.98 14.60 17.68
C LEU A 391 -10.30 15.28 17.32
N ALA A 392 -11.22 14.58 16.66
CA ALA A 392 -12.56 15.09 16.34
C ALA A 392 -13.33 15.39 17.63
N TYR A 393 -13.28 14.49 18.61
CA TYR A 393 -13.88 14.73 19.93
C TYR A 393 -13.30 15.99 20.60
N LEU A 394 -11.98 16.18 20.57
CA LEU A 394 -11.37 17.41 21.10
C LEU A 394 -11.80 18.66 20.33
N TRP A 395 -11.86 18.58 19.00
CA TRP A 395 -12.30 19.67 18.15
C TRP A 395 -13.73 20.12 18.49
N GLU A 396 -14.65 19.16 18.52
CA GLU A 396 -16.09 19.38 18.74
C GLU A 396 -16.40 19.80 20.19
N THR A 397 -15.53 19.48 21.15
CA THR A 397 -15.63 19.95 22.54
C THR A 397 -14.95 21.31 22.78
N GLY A 398 -14.70 22.07 21.72
CA GLY A 398 -14.19 23.44 21.80
C GLY A 398 -12.67 23.57 21.92
N ARG A 399 -11.91 22.47 21.78
CA ARG A 399 -10.44 22.45 21.88
C ARG A 399 -9.76 22.46 20.52
N ALA A 400 -10.39 23.06 19.51
CA ALA A 400 -9.89 23.13 18.14
C ALA A 400 -8.45 23.67 18.04
N ARG A 401 -8.08 24.68 18.85
CA ARG A 401 -6.70 25.23 18.87
C ARG A 401 -5.65 24.17 19.23
N LEU A 402 -5.96 23.26 20.15
CA LEU A 402 -5.04 22.15 20.50
C LEU A 402 -4.89 21.18 19.32
N VAL A 403 -6.00 20.87 18.63
CA VAL A 403 -5.97 19.99 17.45
C VAL A 403 -5.18 20.63 16.30
N VAL A 404 -5.37 21.94 16.05
CA VAL A 404 -4.58 22.68 15.05
C VAL A 404 -3.09 22.67 15.39
N GLY A 405 -2.72 22.97 16.63
CA GLY A 405 -1.33 22.93 17.08
C GLY A 405 -0.72 21.53 16.96
N TYR A 406 -1.49 20.50 17.32
CA TYR A 406 -1.09 19.10 17.17
C TYR A 406 -0.85 18.70 15.70
N LEU A 407 -1.75 19.07 14.78
CA LEU A 407 -1.57 18.79 13.35
C LEU A 407 -0.40 19.57 12.75
N GLY A 408 -0.17 20.80 13.21
CA GLY A 408 1.03 21.57 12.87
C GLY A 408 2.31 20.85 13.31
N LEU A 409 2.34 20.31 14.54
CA LEU A 409 3.46 19.52 15.06
C LEU A 409 3.66 18.21 14.27
N ALA A 410 2.58 17.51 13.92
CA ALA A 410 2.66 16.30 13.10
C ALA A 410 3.22 16.61 11.70
N ALA A 411 2.78 17.70 11.07
CA ALA A 411 3.33 18.15 9.79
C ALA A 411 4.80 18.57 9.90
N ALA A 412 5.19 19.21 11.01
CA ALA A 412 6.58 19.55 11.30
C ALA A 412 7.45 18.29 11.38
N ALA A 413 6.98 17.26 12.10
CA ALA A 413 7.68 15.99 12.21
C ALA A 413 7.83 15.32 10.83
N PHE A 414 6.77 15.31 10.01
CA PHE A 414 6.85 14.79 8.64
C PHE A 414 7.89 15.54 7.80
N ALA A 415 7.88 16.87 7.82
CA ALA A 415 8.85 17.70 7.09
C ALA A 415 10.29 17.50 7.60
N TYR A 416 10.46 17.32 8.91
CA TYR A 416 11.75 17.00 9.52
C TYR A 416 12.27 15.67 8.99
N PHE A 417 11.47 14.60 9.06
CA PHE A 417 11.87 13.24 8.64
C PHE A 417 11.78 12.99 7.13
N TYR A 418 11.25 13.93 6.34
CA TYR A 418 11.01 13.74 4.91
C TYR A 418 12.23 13.19 4.15
N PRO A 419 13.46 13.69 4.33
CA PRO A 419 14.61 13.12 3.61
C PRO A 419 14.92 11.67 3.96
N PHE A 420 14.62 11.27 5.20
CA PHE A 420 14.90 9.95 5.76
C PHE A 420 13.91 8.87 5.30
N ILE A 421 12.71 9.28 4.86
CA ILE A 421 11.64 8.39 4.39
C ILE A 421 11.44 8.43 2.86
N SER A 422 12.13 9.34 2.16
CA SER A 422 11.88 9.62 0.72
C SER A 422 13.07 9.36 -0.21
N ALA A 423 14.22 8.97 0.33
CA ALA A 423 15.50 8.94 -0.39
C ALA A 423 15.95 10.30 -0.94
N GLN A 424 15.49 11.42 -0.38
CA GLN A 424 16.09 12.72 -0.73
C GLN A 424 17.54 12.74 -0.24
N PRO A 425 18.54 12.94 -1.13
CA PRO A 425 19.93 12.98 -0.72
C PRO A 425 20.22 14.12 0.26
N PHE A 426 21.07 13.86 1.24
CA PHE A 426 21.61 14.86 2.16
C PHE A 426 23.03 14.47 2.61
N PRO A 427 23.86 15.41 3.08
CA PRO A 427 25.23 15.11 3.51
C PRO A 427 25.28 14.02 4.58
N GLY A 428 26.07 12.96 4.39
CA GLY A 428 26.08 11.79 5.27
C GLY A 428 26.32 12.13 6.74
N ALA A 429 27.17 13.13 7.02
CA ALA A 429 27.42 13.65 8.38
C ALA A 429 26.16 14.13 9.13
N GLN A 430 25.07 14.41 8.41
CA GLN A 430 23.78 14.82 8.98
C GLN A 430 22.88 13.66 9.40
N ALA A 431 23.21 12.41 9.04
CA ALA A 431 22.33 11.25 9.23
C ALA A 431 21.95 11.04 10.71
N GLY A 432 22.86 11.35 11.65
CA GLY A 432 22.61 11.29 13.09
C GLY A 432 21.37 12.07 13.56
N MET A 433 20.94 13.11 12.84
CA MET A 433 19.74 13.90 13.18
C MET A 433 18.43 13.11 13.09
N PHE A 434 18.40 12.02 12.31
CA PHE A 434 17.19 11.23 12.08
C PHE A 434 17.11 9.99 12.99
N PHE A 435 18.22 9.59 13.60
CA PHE A 435 18.28 8.45 14.52
C PHE A 435 17.92 8.88 15.95
N ILE A 436 16.64 9.13 16.20
CA ILE A 436 16.17 9.63 17.50
C ILE A 436 16.20 8.60 18.63
N LEU A 437 16.28 7.31 18.30
CA LEU A 437 16.46 6.21 19.27
C LEU A 437 17.62 5.33 18.83
N PRO A 438 18.40 4.76 19.77
CA PRO A 438 19.48 3.82 19.44
C PRO A 438 19.01 2.64 18.59
N THR A 439 17.78 2.17 18.81
CA THR A 439 17.14 1.06 18.09
C THR A 439 16.80 1.38 16.63
N TRP A 440 16.85 2.63 16.20
CA TRP A 440 16.68 3.02 14.80
C TRP A 440 17.96 2.83 13.98
N ALA A 441 19.11 2.76 14.66
CA ALA A 441 20.40 2.47 14.06
C ALA A 441 20.70 0.98 14.25
N TYR A 442 20.81 0.24 13.14
CA TYR A 442 21.23 -1.15 13.12
C TYR A 442 22.02 -1.42 11.85
N GLU A 443 22.73 -2.54 11.82
CA GLU A 443 23.53 -2.94 10.66
C GLU A 443 22.67 -3.00 9.39
N CYS A 444 23.15 -2.30 8.37
CA CYS A 444 22.52 -2.26 7.07
C CYS A 444 22.98 -3.45 6.24
N THR A 445 22.31 -4.59 6.45
CA THR A 445 22.57 -5.82 5.72
C THR A 445 21.27 -6.30 5.11
N PHE A 446 21.18 -6.32 3.78
CA PHE A 446 20.00 -6.84 3.07
C PHE A 446 20.23 -8.26 2.55
N TYR A 447 21.47 -8.56 2.15
CA TYR A 447 21.93 -9.86 1.68
C TYR A 447 23.38 -10.06 2.18
N PRO A 448 23.90 -11.30 2.25
CA PRO A 448 25.29 -11.54 2.66
C PRO A 448 26.32 -10.73 1.86
N THR A 449 26.00 -10.37 0.62
CA THR A 449 26.85 -9.61 -0.30
C THR A 449 26.58 -8.10 -0.30
N PHE A 450 25.50 -7.63 0.32
CA PHE A 450 25.19 -6.20 0.42
C PHE A 450 25.15 -5.77 1.89
N VAL A 451 26.32 -5.30 2.34
CA VAL A 451 26.52 -4.64 3.62
C VAL A 451 26.81 -3.17 3.32
N CYS A 452 25.96 -2.28 3.81
CA CYS A 452 26.21 -0.86 3.70
C CYS A 452 26.83 -0.32 5.00
N SER A 453 27.85 0.54 4.87
CA SER A 453 28.51 1.23 5.98
C SER A 453 28.05 2.68 5.99
N PRO A 454 26.84 2.99 6.49
CA PRO A 454 26.34 4.35 6.48
C PRO A 454 27.26 5.22 7.35
N THR A 455 27.71 6.34 6.80
CA THR A 455 28.40 7.37 7.59
C THR A 455 27.38 8.02 8.51
N ILE A 456 27.20 7.47 9.72
CA ILE A 456 26.37 8.07 10.76
C ILE A 456 27.27 8.98 11.58
N GLY A 457 27.29 10.27 11.23
CA GLY A 457 28.01 11.26 12.03
C GLY A 457 27.47 11.28 13.46
N SER A 458 28.33 11.04 14.45
CA SER A 458 27.99 11.19 15.89
C SER A 458 27.79 12.66 16.29
N SER A 459 28.19 13.59 15.42
CA SER A 459 28.01 15.03 15.57
C SER A 459 27.68 15.66 14.22
N PHE A 460 26.48 16.21 14.09
CA PHE A 460 26.05 17.05 12.97
C PHE A 460 26.21 18.54 13.34
N SER A 461 26.33 19.43 12.36
CA SER A 461 26.51 20.86 12.65
C SER A 461 25.23 21.46 13.25
N ALA A 462 25.38 22.35 14.24
CA ALA A 462 24.24 23.07 14.82
C ALA A 462 23.45 23.83 13.74
N THR A 463 24.14 24.42 12.76
CA THR A 463 23.52 25.09 11.60
C THR A 463 22.62 24.16 10.79
N ALA A 464 23.03 22.92 10.53
CA ALA A 464 22.22 21.95 9.81
C ALA A 464 20.95 21.58 10.60
N LEU A 465 21.09 21.35 11.91
CA LEU A 465 19.97 21.10 12.80
C LEU A 465 19.00 22.28 12.83
N PHE A 466 19.49 23.51 13.04
CA PHE A 466 18.66 24.71 13.04
C PHE A 466 17.95 24.93 11.71
N GLY A 467 18.62 24.69 10.58
CA GLY A 467 17.99 24.76 9.26
C GLY A 467 16.83 23.77 9.11
N ARG A 468 17.00 22.53 9.60
CA ARG A 468 15.94 21.51 9.58
C ARG A 468 14.78 21.85 10.52
N LEU A 469 15.08 22.30 11.73
CA LEU A 469 14.06 22.75 12.68
C LEU A 469 13.30 23.98 12.17
N ALA A 470 13.98 24.92 11.50
CA ALA A 470 13.35 26.09 10.90
C ALA A 470 12.38 25.69 9.77
N LEU A 471 12.77 24.75 8.90
CA LEU A 471 11.87 24.19 7.88
C LEU A 471 10.65 23.52 8.52
N ALA A 472 10.88 22.65 9.51
CA ALA A 472 9.81 21.96 10.22
C ALA A 472 8.83 22.96 10.88
N PHE A 473 9.36 24.01 11.52
CA PHE A 473 8.57 25.07 12.14
C PHE A 473 7.79 25.90 11.11
N ALA A 474 8.40 26.25 9.98
CA ALA A 474 7.71 26.96 8.90
C ALA A 474 6.53 26.14 8.34
N VAL A 475 6.73 24.82 8.16
CA VAL A 475 5.65 23.90 7.77
C VAL A 475 4.57 23.85 8.84
N ALA A 476 4.94 23.75 10.12
CA ALA A 476 4.00 23.75 11.25
C ALA A 476 3.10 24.98 11.24
N LEU A 477 3.70 26.17 11.13
CA LEU A 477 2.99 27.45 11.09
C LEU A 477 2.09 27.56 9.86
N THR A 478 2.58 27.11 8.70
CA THR A 478 1.80 27.14 7.44
C THR A 478 0.57 26.26 7.55
N VAL A 479 0.71 25.01 8.04
CA VAL A 479 -0.41 24.10 8.24
C VAL A 479 -1.39 24.64 9.27
N ALA A 480 -0.89 25.14 10.40
CA ALA A 480 -1.74 25.74 11.44
C ALA A 480 -2.52 26.95 10.91
N ALA A 481 -1.87 27.82 10.13
CA ALA A 481 -2.48 28.97 9.49
C ALA A 481 -3.55 28.56 8.47
N LEU A 482 -3.27 27.56 7.62
CA LEU A 482 -4.22 27.06 6.63
C LEU A 482 -5.46 26.45 7.29
N ILE A 483 -5.29 25.63 8.33
CA ILE A 483 -6.43 25.04 9.04
C ILE A 483 -7.24 26.14 9.76
N SER A 484 -6.56 27.06 10.44
CA SER A 484 -7.23 28.20 11.10
C SER A 484 -8.00 29.07 10.11
N TRP A 485 -7.40 29.37 8.96
CA TRP A 485 -8.04 30.13 7.88
C TRP A 485 -9.24 29.38 7.30
N SER A 486 -9.15 28.07 7.11
CA SER A 486 -10.27 27.24 6.62
C SER A 486 -11.47 27.24 7.56
N SER A 487 -11.25 27.50 8.86
CA SER A 487 -12.31 27.65 9.86
C SER A 487 -12.85 29.09 9.99
N SER A 488 -12.31 30.05 9.23
CA SER A 488 -12.67 31.47 9.33
C SER A 488 -13.97 31.84 8.59
N PRO A 489 -14.71 32.86 9.05
CA PRO A 489 -15.89 33.36 8.32
C PRO A 489 -15.59 33.87 6.91
N GLY A 490 -14.35 34.29 6.64
CA GLY A 490 -13.90 34.71 5.31
C GLY A 490 -13.86 33.54 4.33
N PHE A 491 -13.34 32.39 4.76
CA PHE A 491 -13.30 31.18 3.94
C PHE A 491 -14.69 30.62 3.67
N THR A 492 -15.58 30.63 4.67
CA THR A 492 -17.00 30.23 4.48
C THR A 492 -17.70 31.09 3.43
N ARG A 493 -17.43 32.42 3.42
CA ARG A 493 -17.94 33.33 2.39
C ARG A 493 -17.38 33.02 1.00
N LEU A 494 -16.08 32.74 0.88
CA LEU A 494 -15.45 32.33 -0.36
C LEU A 494 -16.10 31.05 -0.93
N LEU A 495 -16.29 30.03 -0.09
CA LEU A 495 -16.96 28.79 -0.49
C LEU A 495 -18.40 29.01 -0.94
N ALA A 496 -19.12 29.92 -0.27
CA ALA A 496 -20.48 30.29 -0.65
C ALA A 496 -20.51 30.96 -2.04
N THR A 497 -19.56 31.86 -2.33
CA THR A 497 -19.45 32.52 -3.65
C THR A 497 -19.12 31.53 -4.78
N VAL A 498 -18.23 30.56 -4.54
CA VAL A 498 -17.90 29.51 -5.52
C VAL A 498 -19.13 28.65 -5.80
N ARG A 499 -19.88 28.24 -4.76
CA ARG A 499 -21.10 27.44 -4.92
C ARG A 499 -22.22 28.18 -5.66
N SER A 500 -22.31 29.50 -5.50
CA SER A 500 -23.28 30.31 -6.27
C SER A 500 -22.86 30.51 -7.72
N GLY A 501 -21.55 30.53 -8.03
CA GLY A 501 -21.04 30.64 -9.40
C GLY A 501 -21.26 29.36 -10.24
N THR A 502 -21.26 28.19 -9.61
CA THR A 502 -21.54 26.90 -10.27
C THR A 502 -23.03 26.58 -10.48
N ARG A 503 -23.94 27.48 -10.06
CA ARG A 503 -25.40 27.34 -10.27
C ARG A 503 -25.95 28.28 -11.35
N ARG A 504 -25.09 28.97 -12.09
CA ARG A 504 -25.40 29.61 -13.37
C ARG A 504 -24.81 28.75 -14.48
#